data_AF-A0AAQ4NW12-F1
#
_entry.id   AF-A0AAQ4NW12-F1
#
_cell.length_a   1.000
_cell.length_b   1.000
_cell.length_c   1.000
_cell.angle_alpha   90.00
_cell.angle_beta   90.00
_cell.angle_gamma   90.00
#
_symmetry.space_group_name_H-M   'P 1'
#
loop_
_entity.id
_entity.type
_entity.pdbx_description
1 polymer ?
#
loop_
_entity_poly.entity_id
_entity_poly.type
_entity_poly.pdbx_seq_one_letter_code
_entity_poly.pdbx_strand_id
1 'polypeptide(L)'
;MRKDVRILLVGEPKVGKTSLIMSLVSEEFPSVVPYRAEEITIPADVTPERVPTHIVDYSEAEQTDEQLFQEITKANVICIVYSVNNKTSIEKVTSHWIPLITENTDKDSRVPLILVGNKSDLVEHSSMDTILPIMNRHSEIETCVEMKPLCVKALTRIFKVSDLDNDGILNDHELNFFQRTCFNAPLESQALEDVKNVVRKNMSDGVCDNGLTLKGFLFLHTLFIQRGRHETTWTVLRRFGYDDDLELNQDYLFPPLKLPADSTTELNHNAYLFLQSVFDKHDKDRDCALSPEETRDLFDVFPYMPWGPDVYNTVCTNDQGWITYQGYLSQWTLTTYLDVQRCLEYLGYLGYSIIAEQESQASGITVTRAKKIDLQKKQTQRSVFRCNVFGDVGSGKSGFLQAFLGRNLMRQKAISEEHRSYYAISTTYVYGQEKYLLLHEVFPDFDYLSDGDLACDIVGLVYDVGNPYSFEYCAKVFKQYFMDSKIPCMMIAAKSDQPEVKQVYGCSPLEFCRKHKMPPPQSFTCNTAAAPSRDIFTKLTTVAMYPHVSQADLKSSTFWLRASVGASVCAMLGFAMYRLLLKSR
;
A
#
# COMPACT_ATOMS: atom_id res chain seq x y z
N MET A 1 -46.84 13.05 5.38
CA MET A 1 -45.72 13.99 5.22
C MET A 1 -46.00 15.23 6.04
N ARG A 2 -45.07 15.66 6.88
CA ARG A 2 -45.18 16.93 7.61
C ARG A 2 -45.22 18.07 6.57
N LYS A 3 -46.09 19.05 6.79
CA LYS A 3 -46.33 20.13 5.82
C LYS A 3 -45.23 21.18 5.83
N ASP A 4 -44.59 21.40 6.99
CA ASP A 4 -43.52 22.37 7.21
C ASP A 4 -42.52 21.81 8.25
N VAL A 5 -41.29 22.33 8.27
CA VAL A 5 -40.25 22.00 9.27
C VAL A 5 -39.90 23.26 10.07
N ARG A 6 -39.84 23.17 11.40
CA ARG A 6 -39.47 24.28 12.30
C ARG A 6 -38.18 23.94 13.05
N ILE A 7 -37.15 24.77 12.87
CA ILE A 7 -35.84 24.67 13.52
C ILE A 7 -35.74 25.80 14.56
N LEU A 8 -35.59 25.43 15.82
CA LEU A 8 -35.41 26.38 16.92
C LEU A 8 -33.94 26.46 17.32
N LEU A 9 -33.37 27.66 17.38
CA LEU A 9 -32.03 27.90 17.91
C LEU A 9 -32.11 28.39 19.36
N VAL A 10 -31.44 27.66 20.25
CA VAL A 10 -31.32 27.99 21.68
C VAL A 10 -29.86 27.99 22.11
N GLY A 11 -29.57 28.54 23.28
CA GLY A 11 -28.20 28.66 23.80
C GLY A 11 -27.98 29.99 24.52
N GLU A 12 -26.82 30.11 25.15
CA GLU A 12 -26.49 31.27 25.99
C GLU A 12 -26.50 32.62 25.24
N PRO A 13 -26.64 33.74 25.95
CA PRO A 13 -26.44 35.06 25.37
C PRO A 13 -25.06 35.17 24.71
N LYS A 14 -24.99 35.84 23.55
CA LYS A 14 -23.76 36.13 22.79
C LYS A 14 -22.98 34.91 22.25
N VAL A 15 -23.55 33.70 22.25
CA VAL A 15 -22.94 32.53 21.56
C VAL A 15 -23.02 32.61 20.04
N GLY A 16 -23.80 33.55 19.49
CA GLY A 16 -23.87 33.85 18.06
C GLY A 16 -25.03 33.18 17.31
N LYS A 17 -26.16 32.93 17.98
CA LYS A 17 -27.39 32.41 17.37
C LYS A 17 -27.93 33.33 16.27
N THR A 18 -28.18 34.59 16.61
CA THR A 18 -28.69 35.61 15.69
C THR A 18 -27.75 35.86 14.51
N SER A 19 -26.44 35.94 14.75
CA SER A 19 -25.45 36.09 13.69
C SER A 19 -25.41 34.88 12.74
N LEU A 20 -25.55 33.66 13.28
CA LEU A 20 -25.61 32.44 12.47
C LEU A 20 -26.83 32.45 11.54
N ILE A 21 -27.99 32.87 12.05
CA ILE A 21 -29.23 32.99 11.29
C ILE A 21 -29.12 34.08 10.21
N MET A 22 -28.62 35.26 10.57
CA MET A 22 -28.48 36.35 9.62
C MET A 22 -27.50 36.01 8.50
N SER A 23 -26.35 35.40 8.83
CA SER A 23 -25.37 34.97 7.83
C SER A 23 -25.89 33.88 6.91
N LEU A 24 -26.83 33.05 7.35
CA LEU A 24 -27.50 32.08 6.49
C LEU A 24 -28.34 32.77 5.38
N VAL A 25 -28.94 33.93 5.68
CA VAL A 25 -29.81 34.65 4.73
C VAL A 25 -29.02 35.63 3.87
N SER A 26 -28.05 36.33 4.43
CA SER A 26 -27.30 37.37 3.71
C SER A 26 -26.03 36.88 3.02
N GLU A 27 -25.60 35.63 3.27
CA GLU A 27 -24.30 35.07 2.85
C GLU A 27 -23.06 35.88 3.32
N GLU A 28 -23.27 36.86 4.21
CA GLU A 28 -22.24 37.76 4.76
C GLU A 28 -22.33 37.82 6.29
N PHE A 29 -21.21 38.15 6.96
CA PHE A 29 -21.21 38.32 8.41
C PHE A 29 -21.78 39.70 8.80
N PRO A 30 -22.84 39.78 9.62
CA PRO A 30 -23.45 41.05 9.98
C PRO A 30 -22.51 41.91 10.85
N SER A 31 -22.33 43.19 10.46
CA SER A 31 -21.55 44.16 11.25
C SER A 31 -22.24 44.60 12.54
N VAL A 32 -23.58 44.51 12.57
CA VAL A 32 -24.42 44.80 13.73
C VAL A 32 -25.42 43.65 13.90
N VAL A 33 -25.43 43.03 15.08
CA VAL A 33 -26.28 41.88 15.38
C VAL A 33 -27.36 42.31 16.38
N PRO A 34 -28.66 42.23 16.04
CA PRO A 34 -29.74 42.51 16.99
C PRO A 34 -29.79 41.44 18.10
N TYR A 35 -30.63 41.66 19.12
CA TYR A 35 -30.78 40.67 20.21
C TYR A 35 -31.49 39.40 19.74
N ARG A 36 -32.28 39.47 18.66
CA ARG A 36 -33.04 38.38 18.08
C ARG A 36 -33.23 38.62 16.58
N ALA A 37 -33.18 37.56 15.78
CA ALA A 37 -33.59 37.60 14.37
C ALA A 37 -35.12 37.42 14.24
N GLU A 38 -35.73 38.10 13.28
CA GLU A 38 -37.10 37.79 12.89
C GLU A 38 -37.19 36.35 12.36
N GLU A 39 -38.37 35.73 12.49
CA GLU A 39 -38.58 34.36 12.01
C GLU A 39 -38.35 34.30 10.50
N ILE A 40 -37.37 33.50 10.08
CA ILE A 40 -37.02 33.33 8.68
C ILE A 40 -37.72 32.09 8.14
N THR A 41 -38.35 32.23 6.98
CA THR A 41 -38.93 31.10 6.26
C THR A 41 -38.11 30.86 4.99
N ILE A 42 -37.45 29.70 4.93
CA ILE A 42 -36.79 29.22 3.72
C ILE A 42 -37.87 28.53 2.86
N PRO A 43 -38.15 29.05 1.65
CA PRO A 43 -39.13 28.46 0.75
C PRO A 43 -38.79 27.03 0.31
N ALA A 44 -39.81 26.24 0.00
CA ALA A 44 -39.65 24.83 -0.38
C ALA A 44 -38.81 24.62 -1.66
N ASP A 45 -38.78 25.59 -2.57
CA ASP A 45 -37.98 25.54 -3.80
C ASP A 45 -36.47 25.64 -3.54
N VAL A 46 -36.07 26.10 -2.35
CA VAL A 46 -34.66 26.25 -1.95
C VAL A 46 -34.17 25.11 -1.04
N THR A 47 -35.07 24.27 -0.52
CA THR A 47 -34.72 23.15 0.36
C THR A 47 -34.64 21.82 -0.41
N PRO A 48 -33.65 20.95 -0.12
CA PRO A 48 -33.48 19.67 -0.84
C PRO A 48 -34.71 18.76 -0.84
N GLU A 49 -35.43 18.73 0.30
CA GLU A 49 -36.61 17.88 0.52
C GLU A 49 -37.92 18.52 0.02
N ARG A 50 -37.86 19.72 -0.55
CA ARG A 50 -39.01 20.50 -1.02
C ARG A 50 -40.07 20.76 0.07
N VAL A 51 -39.61 21.05 1.28
CA VAL A 51 -40.46 21.39 2.43
C VAL A 51 -40.08 22.78 2.96
N PRO A 52 -41.05 23.70 3.19
CA PRO A 52 -40.77 24.99 3.80
C PRO A 52 -40.12 24.81 5.18
N THR A 53 -39.07 25.58 5.46
CA THR A 53 -38.33 25.49 6.73
C THR A 53 -38.35 26.83 7.45
N HIS A 54 -38.90 26.84 8.66
CA HIS A 54 -38.93 28.00 9.55
C HIS A 54 -37.75 27.96 10.51
N ILE A 55 -37.00 29.04 10.61
CA ILE A 55 -35.87 29.19 11.52
C ILE A 55 -36.25 30.23 12.58
N VAL A 56 -36.23 29.80 13.84
CA VAL A 56 -36.65 30.59 14.99
C VAL A 56 -35.45 30.86 15.88
N ASP A 57 -35.18 32.15 16.15
CA ASP A 57 -34.18 32.59 17.12
C ASP A 57 -34.83 32.82 18.48
N TYR A 58 -34.32 32.16 19.53
CA TYR A 58 -34.68 32.46 20.91
C TYR A 58 -33.72 33.46 21.53
N SER A 59 -34.27 34.51 22.16
CA SER A 59 -33.48 35.48 22.93
C SER A 59 -34.08 35.74 24.30
N GLU A 60 -33.34 35.39 25.36
CA GLU A 60 -33.70 35.69 26.76
C GLU A 60 -33.87 37.19 27.03
N ALA A 61 -33.28 38.06 26.18
CA ALA A 61 -33.43 39.51 26.32
C ALA A 61 -34.81 40.02 25.86
N GLU A 62 -35.50 39.27 25.00
CA GLU A 62 -36.77 39.69 24.38
C GLU A 62 -37.94 38.75 24.68
N GLN A 63 -37.67 37.52 25.10
CA GLN A 63 -38.66 36.48 25.28
C GLN A 63 -38.64 35.89 26.69
N THR A 64 -39.82 35.50 27.19
CA THR A 64 -39.98 34.84 28.50
C THR A 64 -39.81 33.33 28.41
N ASP A 65 -39.59 32.67 29.55
CA ASP A 65 -39.52 31.20 29.63
C ASP A 65 -40.80 30.53 29.10
N GLU A 66 -41.97 31.11 29.36
CA GLU A 66 -43.25 30.62 28.80
C GLU A 66 -43.26 30.61 27.27
N GLN A 67 -42.65 31.60 26.64
CA GLN A 67 -42.52 31.67 25.18
C GLN A 67 -41.48 30.67 24.67
N LEU A 68 -40.39 30.44 25.41
CA LEU A 68 -39.42 29.40 25.09
C LEU A 68 -40.07 28.01 25.08
N PHE A 69 -40.87 27.67 26.10
CA PHE A 69 -41.57 26.40 26.17
C PHE A 69 -42.52 26.18 25.00
N GLN A 70 -43.23 27.23 24.58
CA GLN A 70 -44.09 27.17 23.40
C GLN A 70 -43.29 26.92 22.11
N GLU A 71 -42.12 27.53 21.94
CA GLU A 71 -41.28 27.29 20.76
C GLU A 71 -40.63 25.90 20.78
N ILE A 72 -40.21 25.40 21.94
CA ILE A 72 -39.70 24.03 22.10
C ILE A 72 -40.76 23.01 21.67
N THR A 73 -42.01 23.20 22.12
CA THR A 73 -43.12 22.29 21.80
C THR A 73 -43.46 22.27 20.31
N LYS A 74 -43.26 23.39 19.60
CA LYS A 74 -43.50 23.49 18.15
C LYS A 74 -42.32 23.02 17.30
N ALA A 75 -41.13 22.89 17.88
CA ALA A 75 -39.92 22.61 17.13
C ALA A 75 -39.93 21.17 16.58
N ASN A 76 -39.47 21.02 15.34
CA ASN A 76 -39.20 19.73 14.75
C ASN A 76 -37.75 19.30 14.94
N VAL A 77 -36.83 20.27 15.07
CA VAL A 77 -35.41 20.10 15.38
C VAL A 77 -34.99 21.26 16.27
N ILE A 78 -34.16 21.00 17.28
CA ILE A 78 -33.62 22.05 18.15
C ILE A 78 -32.09 22.08 18.03
N CYS A 79 -31.56 23.23 17.66
CA CYS A 79 -30.13 23.51 17.57
C CYS A 79 -29.66 24.22 18.84
N ILE A 80 -28.84 23.55 19.64
CA ILE A 80 -28.23 24.13 20.84
C ILE A 80 -26.88 24.71 20.44
N VAL A 81 -26.80 26.04 20.40
CA VAL A 81 -25.60 26.77 20.02
C VAL A 81 -24.78 27.11 21.25
N TYR A 82 -23.51 26.76 21.23
CA TYR A 82 -22.53 27.15 22.24
C TYR A 82 -21.33 27.83 21.58
N SER A 83 -20.57 28.58 22.36
CA SER A 83 -19.37 29.27 21.88
C SER A 83 -18.16 28.45 22.29
N VAL A 84 -17.38 27.95 21.32
CA VAL A 84 -16.24 27.05 21.62
C VAL A 84 -15.15 27.72 22.47
N ASN A 85 -15.05 29.06 22.42
CA ASN A 85 -14.14 29.84 23.26
C ASN A 85 -14.71 30.19 24.66
N ASN A 86 -15.91 29.72 25.02
CA ASN A 86 -16.56 30.01 26.29
C ASN A 86 -16.98 28.71 26.99
N LYS A 87 -16.15 28.25 27.94
CA LYS A 87 -16.38 27.04 28.74
C LYS A 87 -17.73 27.03 29.46
N THR A 88 -18.16 28.17 30.02
CA THR A 88 -19.46 28.29 30.70
C THR A 88 -20.62 27.98 29.75
N SER A 89 -20.51 28.37 28.47
CA SER A 89 -21.56 28.07 27.49
C SER A 89 -21.65 26.58 27.18
N ILE A 90 -20.51 25.88 27.18
CA ILE A 90 -20.43 24.42 26.99
C ILE A 90 -21.02 23.68 28.19
N GLU A 91 -20.66 24.09 29.41
CA GLU A 91 -21.20 23.52 30.65
C GLU A 91 -22.73 23.65 30.73
N LYS A 92 -23.28 24.79 30.29
CA LYS A 92 -24.72 25.03 30.24
C LYS A 92 -25.49 24.20 29.21
N VAL A 93 -24.83 23.67 28.18
CA VAL A 93 -25.47 22.70 27.26
C VAL A 93 -26.00 21.50 28.07
N THR A 94 -25.15 20.95 28.94
CA THR A 94 -25.49 19.75 29.74
C THR A 94 -26.26 20.05 31.01
N SER A 95 -25.94 21.15 31.69
CA SER A 95 -26.52 21.46 33.00
C SER A 95 -27.86 22.19 32.92
N HIS A 96 -28.19 22.79 31.77
CA HIS A 96 -29.41 23.59 31.61
C HIS A 96 -30.19 23.26 30.34
N TRP A 97 -29.60 23.45 29.15
CA TRP A 97 -30.36 23.39 27.89
C TRP A 97 -30.91 22.00 27.56
N ILE A 98 -30.10 20.95 27.66
CA ILE A 98 -30.56 19.58 27.41
C ILE A 98 -31.65 19.16 28.42
N PRO A 99 -31.47 19.31 29.74
CA PRO A 99 -32.53 19.02 30.72
C PRO A 99 -33.82 19.80 30.45
N LEU A 100 -33.72 21.11 30.19
CA LEU A 100 -34.87 21.97 29.92
C LEU A 100 -35.67 21.48 28.70
N ILE A 101 -35.00 21.14 27.61
CA ILE A 101 -35.68 20.65 26.40
C ILE A 101 -36.32 19.28 26.66
N THR A 102 -35.58 18.38 27.32
CA THR A 102 -36.04 17.01 27.60
C THR A 102 -37.25 16.97 28.54
N GLU A 103 -37.31 17.87 29.52
CA GLU A 103 -38.45 17.99 30.44
C GLU A 103 -39.70 18.56 29.75
N ASN A 104 -39.51 19.35 28.68
CA ASN A 104 -40.58 20.07 27.97
C ASN A 104 -40.91 19.47 26.58
N THR A 105 -40.42 18.26 26.28
CA THR A 105 -40.78 17.51 25.08
C THR A 105 -41.48 16.20 25.46
N ASP A 106 -42.50 15.82 24.68
CA ASP A 106 -43.25 14.58 24.93
C ASP A 106 -42.34 13.35 24.81
N LYS A 107 -42.40 12.44 25.79
CA LYS A 107 -41.56 11.23 25.84
C LYS A 107 -41.71 10.30 24.62
N ASP A 108 -42.86 10.38 23.94
CA ASP A 108 -43.15 9.59 22.73
C ASP A 108 -42.78 10.32 21.43
N SER A 109 -42.46 11.63 21.48
CA SER A 109 -42.07 12.45 20.33
C SER A 109 -40.62 12.91 20.50
N ARG A 110 -39.69 12.08 20.03
CA ARG A 110 -38.25 12.39 20.07
C ARG A 110 -37.93 13.54 19.11
N VAL A 111 -37.71 14.74 19.63
CA VAL A 111 -37.22 15.90 18.86
C VAL A 111 -35.70 15.79 18.74
N PRO A 112 -35.12 15.72 17.53
CA PRO A 112 -33.67 15.71 17.34
C PRO A 112 -32.98 16.96 17.90
N LEU A 113 -31.85 16.74 18.58
CA LEU A 113 -30.98 17.81 19.08
C LEU A 113 -29.70 17.89 18.24
N ILE A 114 -29.33 19.11 17.82
CA ILE A 114 -28.08 19.36 17.09
C ILE A 114 -27.21 20.27 17.95
N LEU A 115 -25.97 19.87 18.21
CA LEU A 115 -24.99 20.70 18.91
C LEU A 115 -24.20 21.52 17.91
N VAL A 116 -24.25 22.84 18.06
CA VAL A 116 -23.57 23.79 17.16
C VAL A 116 -22.46 24.51 17.94
N GLY A 117 -21.23 24.08 17.71
CA GLY A 117 -20.03 24.75 18.22
C GLY A 117 -19.69 25.97 17.37
N ASN A 118 -20.10 27.15 17.83
CA ASN A 118 -19.91 28.40 17.11
C ASN A 118 -18.63 29.12 17.56
N LYS A 119 -18.13 30.03 16.71
CA LYS A 119 -16.91 30.82 16.91
C LYS A 119 -15.61 30.00 16.92
N SER A 120 -15.57 28.94 16.12
CA SER A 120 -14.38 28.09 15.95
C SER A 120 -13.18 28.85 15.38
N ASP A 121 -13.43 29.94 14.66
CA ASP A 121 -12.42 30.87 14.17
C ASP A 121 -11.61 31.55 15.29
N LEU A 122 -12.12 31.58 16.52
CA LEU A 122 -11.48 32.27 17.66
C LEU A 122 -10.60 31.36 18.52
N VAL A 123 -10.45 30.08 18.18
CA VAL A 123 -9.73 29.09 19.02
C VAL A 123 -8.97 28.08 18.17
N GLU A 124 -7.73 27.80 18.57
CA GLU A 124 -6.83 26.86 17.87
C GLU A 124 -7.04 25.39 18.26
N HIS A 125 -7.83 25.09 19.29
CA HIS A 125 -8.06 23.73 19.80
C HIS A 125 -9.50 23.27 19.56
N SER A 126 -9.66 21.98 19.19
CA SER A 126 -10.98 21.36 19.02
C SER A 126 -11.69 21.21 20.37
N SER A 127 -13.00 21.47 20.39
CA SER A 127 -13.84 21.30 21.58
C SER A 127 -14.26 19.84 21.84
N MET A 128 -13.82 18.92 20.99
CA MET A 128 -14.28 17.53 20.96
C MET A 128 -14.03 16.75 22.25
N ASP A 129 -12.91 16.98 22.96
CA ASP A 129 -12.65 16.30 24.25
C ASP A 129 -13.75 16.58 25.29
N THR A 130 -14.41 17.74 25.19
CA THR A 130 -15.50 18.13 26.09
C THR A 130 -16.87 17.69 25.55
N ILE A 131 -17.02 17.61 24.22
CA ILE A 131 -18.30 17.35 23.55
C ILE A 131 -18.56 15.84 23.32
N LEU A 132 -17.52 15.04 23.06
CA LEU A 132 -17.62 13.59 22.89
C LEU A 132 -18.32 12.88 24.07
N PRO A 133 -18.00 13.18 25.34
CA PRO A 133 -18.71 12.60 26.47
C PRO A 133 -20.20 12.98 26.51
N ILE A 134 -20.56 14.14 25.97
CA ILE A 134 -21.93 14.66 25.96
C ILE A 134 -22.74 13.93 24.89
N MET A 135 -22.18 13.79 23.69
CA MET A 135 -22.79 13.02 22.59
C MET A 135 -23.04 11.56 22.98
N ASN A 136 -22.08 10.93 23.68
CA ASN A 136 -22.23 9.54 24.14
C ASN A 136 -23.27 9.36 25.25
N ARG A 137 -23.57 10.42 26.03
CA ARG A 137 -24.55 10.37 27.13
C ARG A 137 -25.98 10.66 26.66
N HIS A 138 -26.15 11.39 25.55
CA HIS A 138 -27.44 11.83 25.05
C HIS A 138 -27.64 11.36 23.61
N SER A 139 -28.32 10.22 23.47
CA SER A 139 -28.58 9.56 22.19
C SER A 139 -29.49 10.34 21.22
N GLU A 140 -30.02 11.48 21.67
CA GLU A 140 -30.80 12.46 20.91
C GLU A 140 -29.93 13.43 20.10
N ILE A 141 -28.61 13.46 20.32
CA ILE A 141 -27.68 14.37 19.65
C ILE A 141 -27.23 13.76 18.30
N GLU A 142 -27.65 14.37 17.18
CA GLU A 142 -27.48 13.78 15.84
C GLU A 142 -26.21 14.23 15.10
N THR A 143 -25.65 15.44 15.30
CA THR A 143 -24.48 15.92 14.53
C THR A 143 -23.65 16.99 15.24
N CYS A 144 -22.32 16.88 15.15
CA CYS A 144 -21.32 17.94 15.35
C CYS A 144 -20.55 18.10 14.03
N VAL A 145 -20.41 19.33 13.50
CA VAL A 145 -19.73 19.58 12.21
C VAL A 145 -18.21 19.65 12.43
N GLU A 146 -17.60 18.50 12.68
CA GLU A 146 -16.15 18.28 12.57
C GLU A 146 -15.90 17.02 11.71
N MET A 147 -14.82 16.99 10.94
CA MET A 147 -14.50 15.82 10.09
C MET A 147 -14.22 14.60 10.98
N LYS A 148 -14.90 13.48 10.69
CA LYS A 148 -14.67 12.22 11.40
C LYS A 148 -13.20 11.78 11.28
N PRO A 149 -12.59 11.16 12.32
CA PRO A 149 -11.20 10.71 12.28
C PRO A 149 -10.85 9.80 11.10
N LEU A 150 -11.78 8.94 10.67
CA LEU A 150 -11.60 8.07 9.50
C LEU A 150 -11.46 8.87 8.19
N CYS A 151 -12.21 9.97 8.05
CA CYS A 151 -12.12 10.84 6.88
C CYS A 151 -10.78 11.56 6.84
N VAL A 152 -10.31 12.05 8.01
CA VAL A 152 -8.97 12.64 8.14
C VAL A 152 -7.90 11.63 7.75
N LYS A 153 -7.95 10.40 8.28
CA LYS A 153 -7.01 9.33 7.93
C LYS A 153 -7.00 9.02 6.43
N ALA A 154 -8.17 8.92 5.81
CA ALA A 154 -8.29 8.66 4.38
C ALA A 154 -7.67 9.80 3.55
N LEU A 155 -8.01 11.05 3.86
CA LEU A 155 -7.47 12.24 3.19
C LEU A 155 -5.95 12.40 3.41
N THR A 156 -5.43 12.07 4.59
CA THR A 156 -3.99 12.06 4.85
C THR A 156 -3.27 11.05 3.96
N ARG A 157 -3.81 9.84 3.79
CA ARG A 157 -3.24 8.88 2.84
C ARG A 157 -3.29 9.42 1.40
N ILE A 158 -4.41 10.01 0.99
CA ILE A 158 -4.56 10.59 -0.35
C ILE A 158 -3.51 11.68 -0.59
N PHE A 159 -3.28 12.56 0.39
CA PHE A 159 -2.23 13.57 0.34
C PHE A 159 -0.86 12.91 0.12
N LYS A 160 -0.49 11.92 0.94
CA LYS A 160 0.81 11.21 0.82
C LYS A 160 1.01 10.47 -0.50
N VAL A 161 -0.07 9.95 -1.10
CA VAL A 161 -0.04 9.32 -2.43
C VAL A 161 0.09 10.36 -3.54
N SER A 162 -0.46 11.56 -3.34
CA SER A 162 -0.46 12.66 -4.32
C SER A 162 0.80 13.50 -4.29
N ASP A 163 1.49 13.54 -3.14
CA ASP A 163 2.83 14.09 -2.95
C ASP A 163 3.82 13.13 -3.64
N LEU A 164 4.29 13.48 -4.84
CA LEU A 164 5.04 12.58 -5.71
C LEU A 164 6.54 12.60 -5.41
N ASP A 165 7.05 13.69 -4.83
CA ASP A 165 8.45 13.85 -4.47
C ASP A 165 8.74 13.74 -2.94
N ASN A 166 7.69 13.60 -2.11
CA ASN A 166 7.75 13.43 -0.65
C ASN A 166 8.40 14.59 0.09
N ASP A 167 8.25 15.81 -0.44
CA ASP A 167 8.72 17.02 0.21
C ASP A 167 7.73 17.51 1.31
N GLY A 168 6.56 16.89 1.42
CA GLY A 168 5.53 17.19 2.41
C GLY A 168 4.56 18.32 2.00
N ILE A 169 4.65 18.80 0.76
CA ILE A 169 3.73 19.76 0.16
C ILE A 169 3.19 19.23 -1.17
N LEU A 170 2.08 19.78 -1.65
CA LEU A 170 1.60 19.55 -3.01
C LEU A 170 1.89 20.79 -3.83
N ASN A 171 2.90 20.70 -4.69
CA ASN A 171 3.27 21.76 -5.62
C ASN A 171 2.26 21.87 -6.78
N ASP A 172 2.44 22.86 -7.67
CA ASP A 172 1.50 23.11 -8.78
C ASP A 172 1.37 21.94 -9.74
N HIS A 173 2.45 21.20 -9.95
CA HIS A 173 2.44 20.04 -10.83
C HIS A 173 1.61 18.91 -10.21
N GLU A 174 1.81 18.63 -8.93
CA GLU A 174 1.10 17.58 -8.19
C GLU A 174 -0.37 17.93 -7.99
N LEU A 175 -0.69 19.20 -7.68
CA LEU A 175 -2.07 19.65 -7.58
C LEU A 175 -2.79 19.52 -8.93
N ASN A 176 -2.14 19.87 -10.04
CA ASN A 176 -2.73 19.67 -11.37
C ASN A 176 -2.91 18.19 -11.72
N PHE A 177 -1.94 17.35 -11.37
CA PHE A 177 -2.04 15.89 -11.52
C PHE A 177 -3.22 15.34 -10.71
N PHE A 178 -3.34 15.74 -9.44
CA PHE A 178 -4.44 15.39 -8.55
C PHE A 178 -5.80 15.81 -9.11
N GLN A 179 -5.92 17.05 -9.58
CA GLN A 179 -7.16 17.60 -10.16
C GLN A 179 -7.56 16.86 -11.44
N ARG A 180 -6.60 16.64 -12.36
CA ARG A 180 -6.85 15.85 -13.58
C ARG A 180 -7.31 14.44 -13.25
N THR A 181 -6.71 13.82 -12.24
CA THR A 181 -7.04 12.46 -11.80
C THR A 181 -8.43 12.36 -11.18
N CYS A 182 -8.84 13.35 -10.37
CA CYS A 182 -10.11 13.32 -9.65
C CYS A 182 -11.29 13.88 -10.44
N PHE A 183 -11.07 14.93 -11.24
CA PHE A 183 -12.13 15.73 -11.85
C PHE A 183 -12.05 15.81 -13.38
N ASN A 184 -11.09 15.11 -14.00
CA ASN A 184 -10.85 15.11 -15.45
C ASN A 184 -10.55 16.50 -16.06
N ALA A 185 -10.20 17.48 -15.23
CA ALA A 185 -9.84 18.83 -15.65
C ALA A 185 -8.76 19.40 -14.72
N PRO A 186 -7.68 20.00 -15.26
CA PRO A 186 -6.73 20.75 -14.46
C PRO A 186 -7.34 22.09 -14.02
N LEU A 187 -6.76 22.71 -12.98
CA LEU A 187 -7.11 24.07 -12.58
C LEU A 187 -6.28 25.07 -13.37
N GLU A 188 -6.88 26.19 -13.75
CA GLU A 188 -6.10 27.32 -14.28
C GLU A 188 -5.17 27.86 -13.19
N SER A 189 -3.97 28.32 -13.56
CA SER A 189 -2.95 28.78 -12.59
C SER A 189 -3.47 29.85 -11.63
N GLN A 190 -4.33 30.75 -12.12
CA GLN A 190 -4.95 31.78 -11.29
C GLN A 190 -5.91 31.18 -10.25
N ALA A 191 -6.75 30.22 -10.66
CA ALA A 191 -7.69 29.55 -9.76
C ALA A 191 -6.95 28.76 -8.67
N LEU A 192 -5.81 28.14 -8.99
CA LEU A 192 -4.96 27.46 -8.03
C LEU A 192 -4.39 28.43 -6.98
N GLU A 193 -3.91 29.59 -7.43
CA GLU A 193 -3.39 30.64 -6.54
C GLU A 193 -4.49 31.22 -5.66
N ASP A 194 -5.71 31.39 -6.18
CA ASP A 194 -6.87 31.83 -5.41
C ASP A 194 -7.22 30.84 -4.30
N VAL A 195 -7.16 29.52 -4.59
CA VAL A 195 -7.34 28.47 -3.58
C VAL A 195 -6.27 28.58 -2.49
N LYS A 196 -4.99 28.73 -2.86
CA LYS A 196 -3.90 28.90 -1.88
C LYS A 196 -4.06 30.17 -1.05
N ASN A 197 -4.52 31.27 -1.66
CA ASN A 197 -4.79 32.53 -0.96
C ASN A 197 -5.90 32.37 0.08
N VAL A 198 -6.94 31.59 -0.22
CA VAL A 198 -7.97 31.23 0.77
C VAL A 198 -7.34 30.47 1.94
N VAL A 199 -6.45 29.51 1.68
CA VAL A 199 -5.75 28.79 2.75
C VAL A 199 -4.88 29.74 3.58
N ARG A 200 -4.01 30.53 2.95
CA ARG A 200 -3.12 31.49 3.63
C ARG A 200 -3.87 32.49 4.51
N LYS A 201 -5.07 32.90 4.10
CA LYS A 201 -5.92 33.84 4.86
C LYS A 201 -6.48 33.23 6.14
N ASN A 202 -6.69 31.91 6.17
CA ASN A 202 -7.30 31.21 7.31
C ASN A 202 -6.29 30.43 8.16
N MET A 203 -5.15 30.06 7.58
CA MET A 203 -4.14 29.21 8.21
C MET A 203 -2.73 29.63 7.75
N SER A 204 -1.88 29.97 8.71
CA SER A 204 -0.51 30.44 8.43
C SER A 204 0.43 29.32 7.96
N ASP A 205 0.20 28.08 8.37
CA ASP A 205 0.99 26.89 8.03
C ASP A 205 0.30 25.97 6.99
N GLY A 206 -0.75 26.45 6.33
CA GLY A 206 -1.50 25.71 5.31
C GLY A 206 -0.86 25.72 3.93
N VAL A 207 0.06 26.65 3.67
CA VAL A 207 0.81 26.76 2.41
C VAL A 207 2.27 27.05 2.75
N CYS A 208 3.20 26.24 2.23
CA CYS A 208 4.64 26.38 2.42
C CYS A 208 5.33 26.28 1.06
N ASP A 209 6.35 27.11 0.80
CA ASP A 209 7.10 27.12 -0.47
C ASP A 209 6.24 27.10 -1.75
N ASN A 210 5.12 27.82 -1.69
CA ASN A 210 4.09 27.85 -2.73
C ASN A 210 3.37 26.50 -3.01
N GLY A 211 3.58 25.47 -2.21
CA GLY A 211 2.81 24.22 -2.22
C GLY A 211 1.81 24.14 -1.06
N LEU A 212 0.77 23.32 -1.25
CA LEU A 212 -0.26 23.09 -0.25
C LEU A 212 0.22 22.05 0.77
N THR A 213 0.23 22.38 2.06
CA THR A 213 0.64 21.42 3.11
C THR A 213 -0.50 20.45 3.43
N LEU A 214 -0.21 19.35 4.14
CA LEU A 214 -1.25 18.43 4.63
C LEU A 214 -2.34 19.14 5.43
N LYS A 215 -1.95 20.10 6.28
CA LYS A 215 -2.89 20.90 7.08
C LYS A 215 -3.78 21.76 6.19
N GLY A 216 -3.20 22.40 5.18
CA GLY A 216 -3.94 23.17 4.18
C GLY A 216 -4.90 22.30 3.37
N PHE A 217 -4.47 21.10 2.98
CA PHE A 217 -5.31 20.13 2.27
C PHE A 217 -6.53 19.68 3.09
N LEU A 218 -6.32 19.31 4.35
CA LEU A 218 -7.41 18.97 5.28
C LEU A 218 -8.34 20.16 5.55
N PHE A 219 -7.79 21.37 5.65
CA PHE A 219 -8.57 22.59 5.80
C PHE A 219 -9.49 22.83 4.58
N LEU A 220 -8.99 22.66 3.35
CA LEU A 220 -9.81 22.81 2.15
C LEU A 220 -10.97 21.81 2.12
N HIS A 221 -10.73 20.55 2.47
CA HIS A 221 -11.79 19.54 2.54
C HIS A 221 -12.81 19.84 3.64
N THR A 222 -12.37 20.35 4.79
CA THR A 222 -13.26 20.87 5.84
C THR A 222 -14.15 21.99 5.29
N LEU A 223 -13.56 22.95 4.58
CA LEU A 223 -14.27 24.10 4.01
C LEU A 223 -15.31 23.67 2.97
N PHE A 224 -15.00 22.67 2.12
CA PHE A 224 -15.96 22.14 1.16
C PHE A 224 -17.17 21.51 1.85
N ILE A 225 -16.94 20.73 2.91
CA ILE A 225 -18.02 20.09 3.68
C ILE A 225 -18.89 21.16 4.37
N GLN A 226 -18.27 22.14 5.03
CA GLN A 226 -18.97 23.23 5.72
C GLN A 226 -19.81 24.11 4.78
N ARG A 227 -19.38 24.26 3.52
CA ARG A 227 -20.12 25.00 2.47
C ARG A 227 -21.15 24.14 1.73
N GLY A 228 -21.47 22.94 2.22
CA GLY A 228 -22.43 22.02 1.61
C GLY A 228 -21.93 21.32 0.34
N ARG A 229 -20.66 21.49 -0.06
CA ARG A 229 -20.04 20.89 -1.25
C ARG A 229 -19.33 19.57 -0.93
N HIS A 230 -19.96 18.73 -0.12
CA HIS A 230 -19.39 17.46 0.35
C HIS A 230 -19.14 16.44 -0.78
N GLU A 231 -19.91 16.49 -1.87
CA GLU A 231 -19.69 15.64 -3.06
C GLU A 231 -18.30 15.80 -3.69
N THR A 232 -17.68 16.99 -3.58
CA THR A 232 -16.30 17.20 -4.04
C THR A 232 -15.32 16.32 -3.26
N THR A 233 -15.49 16.23 -1.94
CA THR A 233 -14.67 15.36 -1.09
C THR A 233 -14.94 13.88 -1.37
N TRP A 234 -16.21 13.50 -1.56
CA TRP A 234 -16.57 12.12 -1.91
C TRP A 234 -16.04 11.68 -3.28
N THR A 235 -16.00 12.59 -4.26
CA THR A 235 -15.41 12.33 -5.58
C THR A 235 -13.93 11.95 -5.45
N VAL A 236 -13.18 12.69 -4.62
CA VAL A 236 -11.77 12.39 -4.32
C VAL A 236 -11.64 11.05 -3.61
N LEU A 237 -12.42 10.81 -2.55
CA LEU A 237 -12.38 9.54 -1.79
C LEU A 237 -12.63 8.33 -2.70
N ARG A 238 -13.71 8.36 -3.49
CA ARG A 238 -14.07 7.28 -4.42
C ARG A 238 -13.02 7.09 -5.51
N ARG A 239 -12.41 8.17 -6.01
CA ARG A 239 -11.33 8.08 -7.01
C ARG A 239 -10.10 7.32 -6.49
N PHE A 240 -9.83 7.45 -5.19
CA PHE A 240 -8.73 6.76 -4.49
C PHE A 240 -9.13 5.39 -3.91
N GLY A 241 -10.29 4.88 -4.29
CA GLY A 241 -10.75 3.52 -3.97
C GLY A 241 -11.50 3.40 -2.65
N TYR A 242 -11.86 4.50 -1.99
CA TYR A 242 -12.65 4.44 -0.75
C TYR A 242 -14.14 4.27 -1.04
N ASP A 243 -14.82 3.50 -0.20
CA ASP A 243 -16.28 3.36 -0.18
C ASP A 243 -16.95 4.35 0.80
N ASP A 244 -18.27 4.22 0.96
CA ASP A 244 -19.08 5.10 1.81
C ASP A 244 -18.79 4.90 3.32
N ASP A 245 -18.13 3.80 3.70
CA ASP A 245 -17.68 3.52 5.07
C ASP A 245 -16.23 4.01 5.32
N LEU A 246 -15.60 4.63 4.32
CA LEU A 246 -14.22 5.12 4.32
C LEU A 246 -13.18 3.99 4.46
N GLU A 247 -13.53 2.80 3.97
CA GLU A 247 -12.62 1.68 3.82
C GLU A 247 -12.20 1.55 2.34
N LEU A 248 -11.03 0.97 2.08
CA LEU A 248 -10.61 0.71 0.71
C LEU A 248 -11.40 -0.48 0.16
N ASN A 249 -12.08 -0.25 -0.96
CA ASN A 249 -12.92 -1.24 -1.61
C ASN A 249 -12.09 -2.50 -1.96
N GLN A 250 -12.64 -3.67 -1.64
CA GLN A 250 -12.00 -4.96 -1.91
C GLN A 250 -11.72 -5.16 -3.41
N ASP A 251 -12.58 -4.66 -4.30
CA ASP A 251 -12.36 -4.75 -5.76
C ASP A 251 -11.19 -3.88 -6.23
N TYR A 252 -10.89 -2.79 -5.51
CA TYR A 252 -9.73 -1.94 -5.78
C TYR A 252 -8.42 -2.61 -5.33
N LEU A 253 -8.42 -3.27 -4.16
CA LEU A 253 -7.25 -3.95 -3.60
C LEU A 253 -6.98 -5.33 -4.24
N PHE A 254 -8.04 -6.05 -4.61
CA PHE A 254 -7.98 -7.43 -5.12
C PHE A 254 -8.59 -7.53 -6.53
N PRO A 255 -8.05 -6.82 -7.53
CA PRO A 255 -8.58 -6.89 -8.89
C PRO A 255 -8.43 -8.31 -9.46
N PRO A 256 -9.38 -8.76 -10.30
CA PRO A 256 -9.38 -10.11 -10.84
C PRO A 256 -8.18 -10.34 -11.77
N LEU A 257 -7.33 -11.33 -11.44
CA LEU A 257 -6.21 -11.77 -12.27
C LEU A 257 -6.31 -13.27 -12.55
N LYS A 258 -6.46 -13.64 -13.82
CA LYS A 258 -6.53 -15.05 -14.24
C LYS A 258 -5.13 -15.65 -14.34
N LEU A 259 -4.86 -16.69 -13.54
CA LEU A 259 -3.60 -17.42 -13.53
C LEU A 259 -3.80 -18.82 -14.15
N PRO A 260 -3.28 -19.07 -15.37
CA PRO A 260 -3.25 -20.41 -15.92
C PRO A 260 -2.36 -21.34 -15.09
N ALA A 261 -2.66 -22.64 -15.12
CA ALA A 261 -1.80 -23.64 -14.49
C ALA A 261 -0.38 -23.63 -15.10
N ASP A 262 0.64 -23.84 -14.27
CA ASP A 262 2.07 -23.84 -14.63
C ASP A 262 2.63 -22.49 -15.14
N SER A 263 1.87 -21.40 -15.03
CA SER A 263 2.33 -20.02 -15.28
C SER A 263 2.93 -19.41 -14.01
N THR A 264 3.74 -18.36 -14.19
CA THR A 264 4.28 -17.54 -13.09
C THR A 264 3.88 -16.09 -13.27
N THR A 265 4.00 -15.30 -12.22
CA THR A 265 3.71 -13.86 -12.19
C THR A 265 5.00 -13.08 -12.01
N GLU A 266 5.17 -12.04 -12.82
CA GLU A 266 6.33 -11.13 -12.78
C GLU A 266 5.85 -9.68 -12.86
N LEU A 267 6.59 -8.74 -12.29
CA LEU A 267 6.34 -7.32 -12.49
C LEU A 267 6.75 -6.93 -13.92
N ASN A 268 5.93 -6.13 -14.59
CA ASN A 268 6.30 -5.56 -15.89
C ASN A 268 7.24 -4.35 -15.72
N HIS A 269 7.77 -3.85 -16.84
CA HIS A 269 8.72 -2.73 -16.82
C HIS A 269 8.15 -1.46 -16.16
N ASN A 270 6.89 -1.12 -16.43
CA ASN A 270 6.26 0.07 -15.86
C ASN A 270 6.03 -0.06 -14.35
N ALA A 271 5.71 -1.26 -13.87
CA ALA A 271 5.60 -1.53 -12.44
C ALA A 271 6.96 -1.42 -11.75
N TYR A 272 8.04 -1.89 -12.38
CA TYR A 272 9.39 -1.63 -11.86
C TYR A 272 9.69 -0.13 -11.81
N LEU A 273 9.45 0.64 -12.88
CA LEU A 273 9.68 2.10 -12.87
C LEU A 273 8.91 2.81 -11.74
N PHE A 274 7.66 2.42 -11.51
CA PHE A 274 6.87 2.93 -10.39
C PHE A 274 7.50 2.59 -9.03
N LEU A 275 7.90 1.33 -8.82
CA LEU A 275 8.52 0.92 -7.57
C LEU A 275 9.87 1.61 -7.35
N GLN A 276 10.63 1.86 -8.42
CA GLN A 276 11.87 2.63 -8.38
C GLN A 276 11.60 4.07 -7.95
N SER A 277 10.60 4.73 -8.54
CA SER A 277 10.24 6.09 -8.10
C SER A 277 9.75 6.12 -6.65
N VAL A 278 9.04 5.09 -6.20
CA VAL A 278 8.63 4.97 -4.78
C VAL A 278 9.85 4.79 -3.87
N PHE A 279 10.86 4.02 -4.27
CA PHE A 279 12.09 3.91 -3.50
C PHE A 279 12.80 5.26 -3.39
N ASP A 280 13.06 5.91 -4.54
CA ASP A 280 13.81 7.16 -4.61
C ASP A 280 13.10 8.30 -3.85
N LYS A 281 11.76 8.25 -3.80
CA LYS A 281 10.90 9.14 -3.01
C LYS A 281 11.13 9.03 -1.50
N HIS A 282 11.52 7.85 -1.01
CA HIS A 282 11.70 7.59 0.43
C HIS A 282 13.16 7.47 0.86
N ASP A 283 14.12 7.28 -0.06
CA ASP A 283 15.57 7.37 0.18
C ASP A 283 16.00 8.85 0.29
N LYS A 284 15.81 9.43 1.47
CA LYS A 284 16.01 10.86 1.73
C LYS A 284 17.49 11.23 1.84
N ASP A 285 18.30 10.33 2.38
CA ASP A 285 19.74 10.54 2.53
C ASP A 285 20.56 10.13 1.29
N ARG A 286 19.90 9.49 0.31
CA ARG A 286 20.45 9.08 -1.00
C ARG A 286 21.58 8.07 -0.86
N ASP A 287 21.48 7.19 0.13
CA ASP A 287 22.47 6.13 0.38
C ASP A 287 22.19 4.84 -0.43
N CYS A 288 21.12 4.84 -1.25
CA CYS A 288 20.64 3.68 -2.00
C CYS A 288 20.19 2.51 -1.10
N ALA A 289 19.77 2.80 0.12
CA ALA A 289 19.12 1.89 1.05
C ALA A 289 17.93 2.58 1.76
N LEU A 290 17.09 1.77 2.41
CA LEU A 290 16.00 2.27 3.24
C LEU A 290 16.33 1.99 4.71
N SER A 291 16.61 3.05 5.43
CA SER A 291 16.72 3.03 6.88
C SER A 291 15.39 2.61 7.55
N PRO A 292 15.40 2.25 8.84
CA PRO A 292 14.17 1.93 9.58
C PRO A 292 13.17 3.08 9.67
N GLU A 293 13.62 4.33 9.53
CA GLU A 293 12.75 5.51 9.52
C GLU A 293 12.10 5.70 8.16
N GLU A 294 12.87 5.60 7.09
CA GLU A 294 12.38 5.69 5.70
C GLU A 294 11.45 4.53 5.34
N THR A 295 11.75 3.32 5.83
CA THR A 295 10.84 2.17 5.70
C THR A 295 9.50 2.42 6.38
N ARG A 296 9.51 3.12 7.53
CA ARG A 296 8.29 3.46 8.27
C ARG A 296 7.49 4.55 7.55
N ASP A 297 8.18 5.52 6.96
CA ASP A 297 7.58 6.58 6.14
C ASP A 297 6.93 6.02 4.88
N LEU A 298 7.62 5.12 4.16
CA LEU A 298 7.11 4.38 3.00
C LEU A 298 5.81 3.64 3.32
N PHE A 299 5.78 2.95 4.46
CA PHE A 299 4.62 2.15 4.85
C PHE A 299 3.58 2.92 5.66
N ASP A 300 3.69 4.24 5.81
CA ASP A 300 2.67 5.04 6.50
C ASP A 300 1.34 5.12 5.70
N VAL A 301 1.38 4.84 4.40
CA VAL A 301 0.18 4.68 3.56
C VAL A 301 -0.45 3.28 3.65
N PHE A 302 0.14 2.37 4.43
CA PHE A 302 -0.36 1.01 4.64
C PHE A 302 -1.15 0.94 5.96
N PRO A 303 -2.18 0.07 6.03
CA PRO A 303 -2.93 -0.15 7.27
C PRO A 303 -2.14 -0.95 8.33
N TYR A 304 -1.04 -1.60 7.95
CA TYR A 304 -0.16 -2.41 8.80
C TYR A 304 1.27 -2.43 8.23
N MET A 305 2.26 -2.87 9.02
CA MET A 305 3.62 -3.08 8.55
C MET A 305 3.68 -4.33 7.64
N PRO A 306 3.89 -4.19 6.31
CA PRO A 306 3.75 -5.31 5.38
C PRO A 306 4.95 -6.27 5.38
N TRP A 307 6.09 -5.82 5.87
CA TRP A 307 7.35 -6.57 5.87
C TRP A 307 7.75 -6.96 7.28
N GLY A 308 7.86 -8.26 7.51
CA GLY A 308 8.42 -8.82 8.73
C GLY A 308 9.93 -8.64 8.80
N PRO A 309 10.53 -8.91 9.97
CA PRO A 309 11.96 -8.72 10.16
C PRO A 309 12.82 -9.79 9.45
N ASP A 310 12.20 -10.85 8.94
CA ASP A 310 12.79 -11.86 8.06
C ASP A 310 13.13 -11.31 6.66
N VAL A 311 12.45 -10.25 6.20
CA VAL A 311 12.73 -9.61 4.91
C VAL A 311 14.17 -9.11 4.83
N TYR A 312 14.70 -8.58 5.94
CA TYR A 312 16.09 -8.16 6.04
C TYR A 312 17.08 -9.31 5.87
N ASN A 313 16.64 -10.58 5.92
CA ASN A 313 17.47 -11.75 5.60
C ASN A 313 17.03 -12.50 4.34
N THR A 314 16.06 -11.96 3.61
CA THR A 314 15.55 -12.51 2.36
C THR A 314 16.18 -11.84 1.14
N VAL A 315 16.55 -10.56 1.27
CA VAL A 315 17.04 -9.73 0.17
C VAL A 315 18.38 -9.07 0.47
N CYS A 316 18.98 -8.41 -0.52
CA CYS A 316 20.22 -7.67 -0.34
C CYS A 316 20.05 -6.50 0.65
N THR A 317 21.01 -6.38 1.56
CA THR A 317 21.07 -5.29 2.54
C THR A 317 22.47 -4.70 2.58
N ASN A 318 22.60 -3.42 2.92
CA ASN A 318 23.89 -2.75 3.10
C ASN A 318 24.64 -3.29 4.35
N ASP A 319 25.75 -2.65 4.72
CA ASP A 319 26.56 -3.05 5.88
C ASP A 319 25.87 -2.79 7.23
N GLN A 320 24.90 -1.88 7.27
CA GLN A 320 24.08 -1.60 8.44
C GLN A 320 22.86 -2.54 8.55
N GLY A 321 22.64 -3.39 7.55
CA GLY A 321 21.49 -4.30 7.49
C GLY A 321 20.22 -3.67 6.90
N TRP A 322 20.31 -2.46 6.34
CA TRP A 322 19.19 -1.77 5.70
C TRP A 322 18.96 -2.31 4.29
N ILE A 323 17.70 -2.34 3.85
CA ILE A 323 17.32 -2.92 2.55
C ILE A 323 17.86 -2.00 1.44
N THR A 324 18.71 -2.52 0.56
CA THR A 324 19.23 -1.71 -0.56
C THR A 324 18.17 -1.52 -1.64
N TYR A 325 18.39 -0.58 -2.57
CA TYR A 325 17.58 -0.43 -3.78
C TYR A 325 17.31 -1.76 -4.50
N GLN A 326 18.38 -2.54 -4.74
CA GLN A 326 18.25 -3.85 -5.37
C GLN A 326 17.50 -4.85 -4.47
N GLY A 327 17.70 -4.78 -3.15
CA GLY A 327 16.98 -5.60 -2.18
C GLY A 327 15.48 -5.30 -2.18
N TYR A 328 15.10 -4.03 -2.23
CA TYR A 328 13.73 -3.55 -2.31
C TYR A 328 13.02 -4.10 -3.55
N LEU A 329 13.62 -3.95 -4.74
CA LEU A 329 13.05 -4.51 -5.97
C LEU A 329 12.99 -6.04 -5.93
N SER A 330 13.97 -6.70 -5.31
CA SER A 330 13.97 -8.16 -5.13
C SER A 330 12.82 -8.61 -4.23
N GLN A 331 12.48 -7.87 -3.16
CA GLN A 331 11.38 -8.20 -2.26
C GLN A 331 10.02 -8.09 -2.96
N TRP A 332 9.83 -7.06 -3.77
CA TRP A 332 8.65 -6.92 -4.61
C TRP A 332 8.55 -8.04 -5.65
N THR A 333 9.66 -8.40 -6.27
CA THR A 333 9.74 -9.52 -7.23
C THR A 333 9.37 -10.84 -6.56
N LEU A 334 9.87 -11.09 -5.35
CA LEU A 334 9.55 -12.29 -4.56
C LEU A 334 8.08 -12.35 -4.22
N THR A 335 7.53 -11.26 -3.69
CA THR A 335 6.12 -11.16 -3.32
C THR A 335 5.24 -11.40 -4.54
N THR A 336 5.57 -10.79 -5.68
CA THR A 336 4.85 -10.99 -6.95
C THR A 336 4.86 -12.44 -7.40
N TYR A 337 5.98 -13.14 -7.25
CA TYR A 337 6.14 -14.52 -7.69
C TYR A 337 5.43 -15.53 -6.77
N LEU A 338 5.44 -15.30 -5.45
CA LEU A 338 4.88 -16.23 -4.46
C LEU A 338 3.42 -15.94 -4.12
N ASP A 339 3.04 -14.66 -4.00
CA ASP A 339 1.69 -14.22 -3.59
C ASP A 339 1.33 -12.94 -4.35
N VAL A 340 0.88 -13.13 -5.60
CA VAL A 340 0.51 -12.01 -6.47
C VAL A 340 -0.67 -11.20 -5.92
N GLN A 341 -1.59 -11.80 -5.16
CA GLN A 341 -2.73 -11.08 -4.58
C GLN A 341 -2.25 -10.07 -3.55
N ARG A 342 -1.31 -10.46 -2.68
CA ARG A 342 -0.66 -9.55 -1.73
C ARG A 342 0.13 -8.45 -2.43
N CYS A 343 0.80 -8.77 -3.53
CA CYS A 343 1.47 -7.74 -4.34
C CYS A 343 0.47 -6.71 -4.90
N LEU A 344 -0.67 -7.15 -5.43
CA LEU A 344 -1.72 -6.27 -5.94
C LEU A 344 -2.31 -5.40 -4.82
N GLU A 345 -2.56 -5.97 -3.64
CA GLU A 345 -3.01 -5.24 -2.45
C GLU A 345 -2.02 -4.12 -2.08
N TYR A 346 -0.72 -4.45 -2.02
CA TYR A 346 0.33 -3.49 -1.67
C TYR A 346 0.49 -2.38 -2.73
N LEU A 347 0.40 -2.71 -4.01
CA LEU A 347 0.34 -1.71 -5.09
C LEU A 347 -0.89 -0.81 -4.96
N GLY A 348 -2.02 -1.37 -4.51
CA GLY A 348 -3.24 -0.63 -4.17
C GLY A 348 -3.01 0.38 -3.04
N TYR A 349 -2.34 -0.02 -1.96
CA TYR A 349 -1.98 0.88 -0.85
C TYR A 349 -1.02 2.00 -1.29
N LEU A 350 -0.08 1.71 -2.18
CA LEU A 350 0.80 2.73 -2.78
C LEU A 350 0.12 3.60 -3.83
N GLY A 351 -1.10 3.27 -4.27
CA GLY A 351 -1.84 4.05 -5.27
C GLY A 351 -1.36 3.84 -6.70
N TYR A 352 -0.78 2.68 -7.03
CA TYR A 352 -0.19 2.41 -8.36
C TYR A 352 -1.16 2.71 -9.51
N SER A 353 -2.39 2.18 -9.50
CA SER A 353 -3.36 2.40 -10.59
C SER A 353 -3.72 3.88 -10.77
N ILE A 354 -3.60 4.67 -9.72
CA ILE A 354 -3.91 6.11 -9.73
C ILE A 354 -2.74 6.87 -10.34
N ILE A 355 -1.53 6.66 -9.79
CA ILE A 355 -0.31 7.34 -10.22
C ILE A 355 0.07 6.95 -11.67
N ALA A 356 -0.06 5.67 -12.00
CA ALA A 356 0.26 5.16 -13.35
C ALA A 356 -0.90 5.32 -14.36
N GLU A 357 -2.01 5.98 -13.97
CA GLU A 357 -3.22 6.17 -14.77
C GLU A 357 -3.71 4.84 -15.43
N GLN A 358 -3.72 3.75 -14.67
CA GLN A 358 -4.15 2.41 -15.12
C GLN A 358 -5.54 2.04 -14.58
N GLU A 359 -6.20 1.08 -15.25
CA GLU A 359 -7.51 0.57 -14.82
C GLU A 359 -7.44 -0.14 -13.46
N SER A 360 -6.37 -0.90 -13.19
CA SER A 360 -6.19 -1.62 -11.93
C SER A 360 -4.73 -1.94 -11.63
N GLN A 361 -4.46 -2.47 -10.44
CA GLN A 361 -3.13 -2.93 -10.05
C GLN A 361 -2.63 -4.09 -10.93
N ALA A 362 -3.55 -4.88 -11.49
CA ALA A 362 -3.24 -6.02 -12.33
C ALA A 362 -2.52 -5.63 -13.63
N SER A 363 -2.67 -4.38 -14.09
CA SER A 363 -1.93 -3.85 -15.24
C SER A 363 -0.42 -3.84 -15.05
N GLY A 364 0.06 -3.88 -13.80
CA GLY A 364 1.48 -3.98 -13.46
C GLY A 364 2.06 -5.40 -13.56
N ILE A 365 1.22 -6.42 -13.72
CA ILE A 365 1.62 -7.83 -13.65
C ILE A 365 1.68 -8.47 -15.04
N THR A 366 2.81 -9.12 -15.32
CA THR A 366 2.97 -10.01 -16.47
C THR A 366 2.74 -11.46 -16.03
N VAL A 367 1.72 -12.10 -16.59
CA VAL A 367 1.50 -13.54 -16.44
C VAL A 367 2.30 -14.26 -17.53
N THR A 368 3.28 -15.05 -17.11
CA THR A 368 4.13 -15.79 -18.05
C THR A 368 3.36 -16.95 -18.66
N ARG A 369 3.79 -17.45 -19.82
CA ARG A 369 3.18 -18.63 -20.42
C ARG A 369 3.48 -19.89 -19.60
N ALA A 370 2.63 -20.91 -19.78
CA ALA A 370 2.77 -22.18 -19.09
C ALA A 370 4.15 -22.83 -19.35
N LYS A 371 4.78 -23.35 -18.29
CA LYS A 371 6.11 -23.95 -18.33
C LYS A 371 6.26 -25.08 -19.35
N LYS A 372 5.18 -25.85 -19.59
CA LYS A 372 5.16 -26.92 -20.60
C LYS A 372 5.47 -26.39 -22.00
N ILE A 373 5.04 -25.17 -22.33
CA ILE A 373 5.30 -24.51 -23.62
C ILE A 373 6.78 -24.09 -23.71
N ASP A 374 7.37 -23.60 -22.62
CA ASP A 374 8.80 -23.27 -22.57
C ASP A 374 9.67 -24.49 -22.84
N LEU A 375 9.36 -25.63 -22.21
CA LEU A 375 10.08 -26.88 -22.41
C LEU A 375 9.92 -27.43 -23.83
N GLN A 376 8.72 -27.32 -24.42
CA GLN A 376 8.47 -27.73 -25.82
C GLN A 376 9.26 -26.87 -26.80
N LYS A 377 9.28 -25.54 -26.58
CA LYS A 377 10.01 -24.59 -27.44
C LYS A 377 11.50 -24.50 -27.13
N LYS A 378 11.96 -25.13 -26.04
CA LYS A 378 13.33 -25.04 -25.51
C LYS A 378 13.82 -23.60 -25.34
N GLN A 379 12.91 -22.71 -24.98
CA GLN A 379 13.17 -21.27 -24.82
C GLN A 379 12.17 -20.74 -23.80
N THR A 380 12.63 -19.84 -22.92
CA THR A 380 11.78 -19.12 -21.98
C THR A 380 11.99 -17.61 -22.11
N GLN A 381 10.95 -16.84 -21.80
CA GLN A 381 11.01 -15.38 -21.67
C GLN A 381 10.92 -14.95 -20.20
N ARG A 382 10.88 -15.90 -19.27
CA ARG A 382 10.84 -15.62 -17.83
C ARG A 382 12.08 -14.87 -17.38
N SER A 383 11.90 -14.04 -16.37
CA SER A 383 12.95 -13.27 -15.73
C SER A 383 13.26 -13.78 -14.34
N VAL A 384 12.33 -14.54 -13.73
CA VAL A 384 12.45 -15.10 -12.38
C VAL A 384 12.46 -16.63 -12.42
N PHE A 385 13.47 -17.24 -11.80
CA PHE A 385 13.62 -18.69 -11.72
C PHE A 385 13.68 -19.17 -10.27
N ARG A 386 12.84 -20.16 -9.92
CA ARG A 386 12.81 -20.74 -8.58
C ARG A 386 13.73 -21.96 -8.47
N CYS A 387 14.60 -21.97 -7.48
CA CYS A 387 15.46 -23.07 -7.08
C CYS A 387 15.05 -23.59 -5.70
N ASN A 388 14.62 -24.84 -5.63
CA ASN A 388 14.33 -25.48 -4.35
C ASN A 388 15.60 -26.17 -3.84
N VAL A 389 15.99 -25.84 -2.61
CA VAL A 389 17.23 -26.27 -1.97
C VAL A 389 16.90 -27.35 -0.94
N PHE A 390 17.27 -28.58 -1.25
CA PHE A 390 17.08 -29.75 -0.40
C PHE A 390 18.40 -30.18 0.22
N GLY A 391 18.32 -30.81 1.40
CA GLY A 391 19.48 -31.32 2.10
C GLY A 391 19.10 -31.71 3.52
N ASP A 392 19.92 -32.57 4.13
CA ASP A 392 19.71 -33.04 5.50
C ASP A 392 19.81 -31.88 6.52
N VAL A 393 19.35 -32.12 7.75
CA VAL A 393 19.51 -31.18 8.86
C VAL A 393 21.00 -30.89 9.05
N GLY A 394 21.36 -29.61 9.12
CA GLY A 394 22.75 -29.19 9.28
C GLY A 394 23.62 -29.28 8.01
N SER A 395 23.07 -29.61 6.84
CA SER A 395 23.86 -29.71 5.60
C SER A 395 24.41 -28.37 5.07
N GLY A 396 23.92 -27.24 5.61
CA GLY A 396 24.35 -25.88 5.23
C GLY A 396 23.42 -25.13 4.30
N LYS A 397 22.17 -25.58 4.12
CA LYS A 397 21.14 -24.94 3.27
C LYS A 397 20.96 -23.45 3.55
N SER A 398 20.67 -23.07 4.80
CA SER A 398 20.48 -21.64 5.13
C SER A 398 21.73 -20.80 4.86
N GLY A 399 22.91 -21.37 5.09
CA GLY A 399 24.17 -20.70 4.77
C GLY A 399 24.41 -20.52 3.27
N PHE A 400 23.90 -21.44 2.44
CA PHE A 400 23.87 -21.33 0.98
C PHE A 400 22.94 -20.19 0.52
N LEU A 401 21.75 -20.07 1.12
CA LEU A 401 20.82 -18.97 0.84
C LEU A 401 21.43 -17.61 1.19
N GLN A 402 21.96 -17.47 2.41
CA GLN A 402 22.53 -16.20 2.87
C GLN A 402 23.80 -15.80 2.10
N ALA A 403 24.58 -16.78 1.64
CA ALA A 403 25.73 -16.52 0.78
C ALA A 403 25.32 -15.95 -0.59
N PHE A 404 24.13 -16.28 -1.10
CA PHE A 404 23.62 -15.67 -2.32
C PHE A 404 23.41 -14.16 -2.19
N LEU A 405 23.08 -13.72 -0.98
CA LEU A 405 22.95 -12.31 -0.58
C LEU A 405 24.30 -11.66 -0.23
N GLY A 406 25.42 -12.35 -0.47
CA GLY A 406 26.78 -11.84 -0.21
C GLY A 406 27.26 -11.98 1.23
N ARG A 407 26.58 -12.76 2.06
CA ARG A 407 26.88 -12.85 3.50
C ARG A 407 27.74 -14.07 3.80
N ASN A 408 28.92 -13.85 4.36
CA ASN A 408 29.79 -14.92 4.83
C ASN A 408 29.30 -15.53 6.15
N LEU A 409 29.92 -16.62 6.59
CA LEU A 409 29.54 -17.36 7.79
C LEU A 409 29.57 -16.49 9.07
N MET A 410 30.51 -15.53 9.16
CA MET A 410 30.58 -14.63 10.32
C MET A 410 29.34 -13.73 10.41
N ARG A 411 28.94 -13.10 9.29
CA ARG A 411 27.71 -12.29 9.23
C ARG A 411 26.46 -13.12 9.50
N GLN A 412 26.42 -14.35 9.00
CA GLN A 412 25.30 -15.27 9.21
C GLN A 412 25.10 -15.64 10.70
N LYS A 413 26.17 -15.75 11.49
CA LYS A 413 26.09 -16.04 12.93
C LYS A 413 25.42 -14.92 13.75
N ALA A 414 25.36 -13.70 13.23
CA ALA A 414 24.69 -12.58 13.87
C ALA A 414 23.17 -12.57 13.63
N ILE A 415 22.65 -13.43 12.75
CA ILE A 415 21.22 -13.51 12.45
C ILE A 415 20.51 -14.27 13.58
N SER A 416 19.56 -13.61 14.24
CA SER A 416 18.72 -14.25 15.27
C SER A 416 17.71 -15.20 14.63
N GLU A 417 17.22 -16.15 15.42
CA GLU A 417 16.30 -17.19 14.94
C GLU A 417 14.96 -16.63 14.46
N GLU A 418 14.43 -15.62 15.13
CA GLU A 418 13.22 -14.87 14.77
C GLU A 418 13.33 -14.11 13.44
N HIS A 419 14.55 -13.83 12.98
CA HIS A 419 14.81 -13.12 11.72
C HIS A 419 15.21 -14.05 10.58
N ARG A 420 15.17 -15.38 10.79
CA ARG A 420 15.52 -16.34 9.73
C ARG A 420 14.48 -16.32 8.62
N SER A 421 14.97 -16.28 7.39
CA SER A 421 14.16 -16.50 6.20
C SER A 421 14.53 -17.80 5.52
N TYR A 422 13.51 -18.46 4.97
CA TYR A 422 13.64 -19.66 4.13
C TYR A 422 13.68 -19.33 2.64
N TYR A 423 13.67 -18.03 2.32
CA TYR A 423 13.82 -17.53 0.97
C TYR A 423 15.06 -16.65 0.86
N ALA A 424 15.68 -16.67 -0.31
CA ALA A 424 16.68 -15.67 -0.68
C ALA A 424 16.52 -15.33 -2.16
N ILE A 425 16.45 -14.04 -2.48
CA ILE A 425 16.29 -13.57 -3.86
C ILE A 425 17.28 -12.44 -4.18
N SER A 426 17.85 -12.49 -5.37
CA SER A 426 18.74 -11.47 -5.91
C SER A 426 18.93 -11.70 -7.42
N THR A 427 19.61 -10.77 -8.07
CA THR A 427 19.92 -10.86 -9.51
C THR A 427 21.19 -11.68 -9.76
N THR A 428 21.20 -12.33 -10.92
CA THR A 428 22.30 -13.09 -11.49
C THR A 428 22.43 -12.74 -12.97
N TYR A 429 23.66 -12.76 -13.51
CA TYR A 429 23.90 -12.47 -14.91
C TYR A 429 24.25 -13.76 -15.66
N VAL A 430 23.40 -14.14 -16.60
CA VAL A 430 23.58 -15.31 -17.45
C VAL A 430 23.80 -14.84 -18.88
N TYR A 431 25.06 -14.92 -19.34
CA TYR A 431 25.47 -14.48 -20.69
C TYR A 431 25.03 -13.05 -21.04
N GLY A 432 25.21 -12.13 -20.08
CA GLY A 432 24.85 -10.72 -20.23
C GLY A 432 23.36 -10.40 -20.02
N GLN A 433 22.52 -11.41 -19.79
CA GLN A 433 21.12 -11.20 -19.41
C GLN A 433 20.99 -11.20 -17.88
N GLU A 434 20.42 -10.15 -17.33
CA GLU A 434 20.04 -10.09 -15.91
C GLU A 434 18.79 -10.92 -15.66
N LYS A 435 18.82 -11.77 -14.63
CA LYS A 435 17.73 -12.65 -14.21
C LYS A 435 17.68 -12.74 -12.70
N TYR A 436 16.48 -12.89 -12.15
CA TYR A 436 16.28 -13.18 -10.73
C TYR A 436 16.39 -14.68 -10.47
N LEU A 437 17.17 -15.03 -9.46
CA LEU A 437 17.17 -16.37 -8.87
C LEU A 437 16.47 -16.29 -7.51
N LEU A 438 15.46 -17.13 -7.31
CA LEU A 438 14.72 -17.26 -6.07
C LEU A 438 15.09 -18.61 -5.45
N LEU A 439 15.82 -18.59 -4.34
CA LEU A 439 16.16 -19.77 -3.57
C LEU A 439 15.09 -20.01 -2.50
N HIS A 440 14.64 -21.26 -2.38
CA HIS A 440 13.71 -21.71 -1.34
C HIS A 440 14.34 -22.87 -0.57
N GLU A 441 14.61 -22.69 0.72
CA GLU A 441 15.04 -23.78 1.59
C GLU A 441 13.87 -24.69 1.91
N VAL A 442 13.93 -25.94 1.44
CA VAL A 442 12.89 -26.93 1.70
C VAL A 442 13.26 -27.75 2.93
N PHE A 443 12.32 -27.86 3.86
CA PHE A 443 12.51 -28.62 5.07
C PHE A 443 12.48 -30.14 4.81
N PRO A 444 13.31 -30.91 5.54
CA PRO A 444 13.32 -32.37 5.41
C PRO A 444 12.05 -33.05 5.94
N ASP A 445 11.30 -32.39 6.83
CA ASP A 445 10.14 -32.97 7.50
C ASP A 445 8.85 -32.64 6.76
N PHE A 446 8.33 -33.63 6.02
CA PHE A 446 6.95 -34.10 6.01
C PHE A 446 7.02 -35.48 5.31
N ASP A 447 6.28 -36.48 5.80
CA ASP A 447 6.24 -37.83 5.20
C ASP A 447 5.96 -37.83 3.68
N TYR A 448 5.45 -36.71 3.14
CA TYR A 448 5.29 -36.41 1.73
C TYR A 448 5.54 -34.91 1.44
N LEU A 449 6.32 -34.60 0.40
CA LEU A 449 6.42 -33.23 -0.14
C LEU A 449 5.18 -32.90 -0.95
N SER A 450 4.64 -31.67 -0.82
CA SER A 450 3.50 -31.24 -1.62
C SER A 450 3.91 -30.94 -3.07
N ASP A 451 2.95 -30.94 -4.00
CA ASP A 451 3.19 -30.50 -5.39
C ASP A 451 3.75 -29.06 -5.45
N GLY A 452 3.39 -28.22 -4.46
CA GLY A 452 3.92 -26.86 -4.32
C GLY A 452 5.40 -26.83 -3.97
N ASP A 453 5.84 -27.73 -3.09
CA ASP A 453 7.25 -27.88 -2.66
C ASP A 453 8.13 -28.51 -3.74
N LEU A 454 7.53 -29.23 -4.69
CA LEU A 454 8.24 -29.84 -5.82
C LEU A 454 8.29 -28.91 -7.04
N ALA A 455 7.37 -27.96 -7.15
CA ALA A 455 7.35 -27.01 -8.24
C ALA A 455 8.60 -26.10 -8.18
N CYS A 456 9.52 -26.23 -9.13
CA CYS A 456 10.67 -25.34 -9.27
C CYS A 456 11.27 -25.46 -10.67
N ASP A 457 12.12 -24.51 -11.03
CA ASP A 457 12.86 -24.50 -12.30
C ASP A 457 14.17 -25.27 -12.22
N ILE A 458 14.72 -25.44 -11.03
CA ILE A 458 15.91 -26.23 -10.74
C ILE A 458 15.91 -26.72 -9.29
N VAL A 459 16.53 -27.87 -9.05
CA VAL A 459 16.74 -28.44 -7.70
C VAL A 459 18.21 -28.33 -7.31
N GLY A 460 18.49 -27.75 -6.15
CA GLY A 460 19.81 -27.79 -5.50
C GLY A 460 19.83 -28.85 -4.40
N LEU A 461 20.60 -29.92 -4.59
CA LEU A 461 20.78 -31.01 -3.61
C LEU A 461 22.05 -30.77 -2.80
N VAL A 462 21.92 -30.29 -1.57
CA VAL A 462 23.01 -29.86 -0.69
C VAL A 462 23.36 -30.95 0.32
N TYR A 463 24.58 -31.48 0.22
CA TYR A 463 25.17 -32.36 1.23
C TYR A 463 26.39 -31.70 1.87
N ASP A 464 26.72 -32.11 3.09
CA ASP A 464 27.86 -31.62 3.86
C ASP A 464 29.05 -32.56 3.66
N VAL A 465 30.16 -32.02 3.14
CA VAL A 465 31.37 -32.82 2.89
C VAL A 465 32.00 -33.36 4.17
N GLY A 466 31.74 -32.77 5.34
CA GLY A 466 32.21 -33.22 6.65
C GLY A 466 31.29 -34.23 7.33
N ASN A 467 30.06 -34.42 6.85
CA ASN A 467 29.11 -35.40 7.38
C ASN A 467 28.98 -36.60 6.42
N PRO A 468 29.36 -37.83 6.85
CA PRO A 468 29.38 -38.99 5.98
C PRO A 468 27.99 -39.49 5.56
N TYR A 469 26.91 -39.11 6.25
CA TYR A 469 25.54 -39.57 5.97
C TYR A 469 24.70 -38.57 5.17
N SER A 470 25.14 -37.31 5.08
CA SER A 470 24.35 -36.22 4.49
C SER A 470 24.02 -36.45 3.01
N PHE A 471 24.90 -37.10 2.25
CA PHE A 471 24.67 -37.41 0.84
C PHE A 471 23.56 -38.43 0.60
N GLU A 472 23.32 -39.35 1.55
CA GLU A 472 22.26 -40.35 1.42
C GLU A 472 20.89 -39.69 1.28
N TYR A 473 20.66 -38.61 2.03
CA TYR A 473 19.44 -37.81 1.95
C TYR A 473 19.22 -37.26 0.54
N CYS A 474 20.23 -36.60 -0.04
CA CYS A 474 20.17 -36.05 -1.40
C CYS A 474 19.83 -37.14 -2.43
N ALA A 475 20.45 -38.32 -2.29
CA ALA A 475 20.19 -39.44 -3.18
C ALA A 475 18.76 -39.99 -3.03
N LYS A 476 18.22 -40.08 -1.81
CA LYS A 476 16.83 -40.50 -1.55
C LYS A 476 15.84 -39.53 -2.19
N VAL A 477 15.98 -38.23 -1.92
CA VAL A 477 15.10 -37.18 -2.48
C VAL A 477 15.13 -37.19 -4.01
N PHE A 478 16.32 -37.26 -4.62
CA PHE A 478 16.44 -37.35 -6.07
C PHE A 478 15.70 -38.55 -6.63
N LYS A 479 15.93 -39.75 -6.05
CA LYS A 479 15.30 -40.97 -6.55
C LYS A 479 13.78 -40.96 -6.41
N GLN A 480 13.27 -40.40 -5.32
CA GLN A 480 11.85 -40.41 -5.01
C GLN A 480 11.07 -39.40 -5.86
N TYR A 481 11.62 -38.21 -6.09
CA TYR A 481 10.85 -37.09 -6.66
C TYR A 481 11.35 -36.58 -8.01
N PHE A 482 12.64 -36.75 -8.32
CA PHE A 482 13.27 -36.05 -9.45
C PHE A 482 13.91 -36.96 -10.50
N MET A 483 14.03 -38.27 -10.25
CA MET A 483 14.66 -39.22 -11.19
C MET A 483 13.98 -39.21 -12.57
N ASP A 484 12.64 -39.23 -12.58
CA ASP A 484 11.82 -39.22 -13.80
C ASP A 484 11.26 -37.83 -14.13
N SER A 485 11.71 -36.80 -13.41
CA SER A 485 11.27 -35.42 -13.61
C SER A 485 12.03 -34.74 -14.75
N LYS A 486 11.39 -33.75 -15.37
CA LYS A 486 12.04 -32.85 -16.35
C LYS A 486 12.79 -31.70 -15.69
N ILE A 487 12.73 -31.59 -14.37
CA ILE A 487 13.38 -30.52 -13.62
C ILE A 487 14.87 -30.87 -13.47
N PRO A 488 15.78 -29.99 -13.90
CA PRO A 488 17.21 -30.23 -13.73
C PRO A 488 17.61 -30.23 -12.25
N CYS A 489 18.57 -31.09 -11.91
CA CYS A 489 19.11 -31.21 -10.56
C CYS A 489 20.62 -30.91 -10.56
N MET A 490 21.08 -30.24 -9.51
CA MET A 490 22.50 -29.96 -9.28
C MET A 490 22.91 -30.39 -7.87
N MET A 491 23.99 -31.16 -7.78
CA MET A 491 24.56 -31.58 -6.50
C MET A 491 25.53 -30.52 -5.98
N ILE A 492 25.40 -30.16 -4.70
CA ILE A 492 26.16 -29.10 -4.04
C ILE A 492 26.88 -29.72 -2.83
N ALA A 493 28.21 -29.69 -2.87
CA ALA A 493 29.09 -30.17 -1.82
C ALA A 493 29.43 -28.99 -0.89
N ALA A 494 28.58 -28.75 0.11
CA ALA A 494 28.69 -27.63 1.03
C ALA A 494 29.78 -27.85 2.10
N LYS A 495 30.19 -26.76 2.75
CA LYS A 495 31.27 -26.70 3.75
C LYS A 495 32.60 -27.22 3.21
N SER A 496 32.91 -26.91 1.94
CA SER A 496 34.14 -27.35 1.27
C SER A 496 35.44 -26.83 1.89
N ASP A 497 35.35 -25.95 2.89
CA ASP A 497 36.46 -25.54 3.77
C ASP A 497 36.83 -26.61 4.81
N GLN A 498 35.96 -27.59 5.05
CA GLN A 498 36.20 -28.69 5.97
C GLN A 498 36.85 -29.90 5.27
N PRO A 499 37.56 -30.78 6.00
CA PRO A 499 38.09 -32.01 5.45
C PRO A 499 36.98 -32.90 4.89
N GLU A 500 37.07 -33.25 3.60
CA GLU A 500 36.09 -34.12 2.95
C GLU A 500 36.17 -35.54 3.50
N VAL A 501 35.05 -36.04 4.02
CA VAL A 501 34.91 -37.42 4.47
C VAL A 501 34.24 -38.28 3.41
N LYS A 502 34.61 -39.57 3.38
CA LYS A 502 33.98 -40.54 2.48
C LYS A 502 32.50 -40.68 2.82
N GLN A 503 31.65 -40.35 1.86
CA GLN A 503 30.20 -40.47 1.99
C GLN A 503 29.78 -41.95 2.05
N VAL A 504 28.97 -42.29 3.05
CA VAL A 504 28.44 -43.63 3.30
C VAL A 504 27.18 -43.81 2.45
N TYR A 505 27.42 -44.19 1.19
CA TYR A 505 26.37 -44.52 0.23
C TYR A 505 26.91 -45.52 -0.80
N GLY A 506 26.03 -46.22 -1.51
CA GLY A 506 26.39 -47.29 -2.45
C GLY A 506 27.29 -46.87 -3.64
N CYS A 507 27.53 -45.58 -3.83
CA CYS A 507 28.52 -45.02 -4.76
C CYS A 507 28.94 -43.62 -4.31
N SER A 508 30.03 -43.07 -4.86
CA SER A 508 30.44 -41.69 -4.58
C SER A 508 29.46 -40.65 -5.17
N PRO A 509 29.43 -39.40 -4.64
CA PRO A 509 28.63 -38.32 -5.21
C PRO A 509 28.90 -38.06 -6.70
N LEU A 510 30.17 -38.15 -7.12
CA LEU A 510 30.56 -37.98 -8.53
C LEU A 510 30.02 -39.11 -9.42
N GLU A 511 30.16 -40.37 -8.97
CA GLU A 511 29.61 -41.52 -9.71
C GLU A 511 28.09 -41.47 -9.80
N PHE A 512 27.42 -41.02 -8.74
CA PHE A 512 25.97 -40.82 -8.73
C PHE A 512 25.56 -39.77 -9.77
N CYS A 513 26.22 -38.61 -9.79
CA CYS A 513 25.94 -37.56 -10.77
C CYS A 513 26.16 -38.06 -12.20
N ARG A 514 27.27 -38.78 -12.46
CA ARG A 514 27.55 -39.37 -13.77
C ARG A 514 26.49 -40.39 -14.19
N LYS A 515 26.07 -41.27 -13.27
CA LYS A 515 25.05 -42.29 -13.51
C LYS A 515 23.70 -41.67 -13.91
N HIS A 516 23.34 -40.56 -13.28
CA HIS A 516 22.06 -39.88 -13.48
C HIS A 516 22.13 -38.66 -14.42
N LYS A 517 23.23 -38.51 -15.18
CA LYS A 517 23.45 -37.41 -16.15
C LYS A 517 23.30 -36.00 -15.54
N MET A 518 23.61 -35.86 -14.25
CA MET A 518 23.68 -34.56 -13.58
C MET A 518 25.08 -33.94 -13.77
N PRO A 519 25.21 -32.61 -13.67
CA PRO A 519 26.52 -31.97 -13.54
C PRO A 519 27.32 -32.54 -12.36
N PRO A 520 28.66 -32.55 -12.42
CA PRO A 520 29.49 -32.95 -11.29
C PRO A 520 29.14 -32.16 -10.00
N PRO A 521 29.36 -32.73 -8.80
CA PRO A 521 29.14 -32.01 -7.55
C PRO A 521 29.90 -30.67 -7.53
N GLN A 522 29.20 -29.60 -7.18
CA GLN A 522 29.77 -28.26 -7.09
C GLN A 522 30.20 -27.98 -5.65
N SER A 523 31.51 -27.86 -5.43
CA SER A 523 32.07 -27.47 -4.12
C SER A 523 31.64 -26.05 -3.76
N PHE A 524 31.25 -25.86 -2.49
CA PHE A 524 30.77 -24.59 -2.00
C PHE A 524 31.09 -24.38 -0.51
N THR A 525 31.47 -23.15 -0.16
CA THR A 525 31.58 -22.70 1.23
C THR A 525 31.15 -21.24 1.36
N CYS A 526 30.51 -20.92 2.49
CA CYS A 526 30.26 -19.55 2.91
C CYS A 526 31.27 -19.07 3.98
N ASN A 527 32.21 -19.93 4.41
CA ASN A 527 33.24 -19.60 5.38
C ASN A 527 34.42 -18.89 4.69
N THR A 528 34.16 -17.67 4.22
CA THR A 528 35.12 -16.83 3.48
C THR A 528 35.38 -15.53 4.22
N ALA A 529 36.58 -14.96 4.06
CA ALA A 529 36.92 -13.66 4.65
C ALA A 529 36.04 -12.53 4.07
N ALA A 530 35.80 -12.56 2.75
CA ALA A 530 34.92 -11.64 2.03
C ALA A 530 33.58 -12.30 1.66
N ALA A 531 32.77 -11.63 0.84
CA ALA A 531 31.53 -12.19 0.29
C ALA A 531 31.79 -13.53 -0.44
N PRO A 532 30.95 -14.56 -0.24
CA PRO A 532 31.10 -15.85 -0.93
C PRO A 532 30.98 -15.74 -2.45
N SER A 533 31.60 -16.67 -3.19
CA SER A 533 31.50 -16.70 -4.66
C SER A 533 30.06 -16.88 -5.13
N ARG A 534 29.69 -16.11 -6.17
CA ARG A 534 28.36 -16.19 -6.78
C ARG A 534 28.28 -17.14 -7.99
N ASP A 535 29.37 -17.79 -8.36
CA ASP A 535 29.46 -18.60 -9.58
C ASP A 535 28.46 -19.76 -9.62
N ILE A 536 28.22 -20.39 -8.47
CA ILE A 536 27.26 -21.49 -8.35
C ILE A 536 25.82 -21.03 -8.61
N PHE A 537 25.46 -19.83 -8.17
CA PHE A 537 24.12 -19.26 -8.41
C PHE A 537 23.95 -18.94 -9.89
N THR A 538 24.97 -18.37 -10.55
CA THR A 538 24.96 -18.18 -12.01
C THR A 538 24.81 -19.51 -12.76
N LYS A 539 25.46 -20.59 -12.31
CA LYS A 539 25.28 -21.93 -12.88
C LYS A 539 23.87 -22.46 -12.65
N LEU A 540 23.29 -22.28 -11.47
CA LEU A 540 21.90 -22.67 -11.18
C LEU A 540 20.93 -21.95 -12.12
N THR A 541 21.03 -20.63 -12.24
CA THR A 541 20.21 -19.84 -13.16
C THR A 541 20.41 -20.27 -14.61
N THR A 542 21.65 -20.53 -15.02
CA THR A 542 21.95 -21.00 -16.38
C THR A 542 21.25 -22.32 -16.70
N VAL A 543 21.29 -23.27 -15.77
CA VAL A 543 20.65 -24.58 -15.95
C VAL A 543 19.13 -24.47 -15.89
N ALA A 544 18.57 -23.58 -15.06
CA ALA A 544 17.14 -23.29 -15.03
C ALA A 544 16.63 -22.66 -16.35
N MET A 545 17.42 -21.76 -16.95
CA MET A 545 17.11 -21.15 -18.25
C MET A 545 17.20 -22.13 -19.41
N TYR A 546 18.18 -23.05 -19.36
CA TYR A 546 18.51 -23.96 -20.47
C TYR A 546 18.55 -25.42 -20.01
N PRO A 547 17.43 -25.99 -19.54
CA PRO A 547 17.41 -27.34 -18.94
C PRO A 547 17.76 -28.46 -19.94
N HIS A 548 17.74 -28.18 -21.24
CA HIS A 548 18.00 -29.14 -22.31
C HIS A 548 19.43 -29.12 -22.84
N VAL A 549 20.26 -28.15 -22.43
CA VAL A 549 21.59 -27.95 -23.01
C VAL A 549 22.63 -28.55 -22.07
N SER A 550 23.46 -29.46 -22.58
CA SER A 550 24.55 -30.00 -21.77
C SER A 550 25.58 -28.90 -21.48
N GLN A 551 26.27 -28.98 -20.33
CA GLN A 551 27.33 -28.02 -19.99
C GLN A 551 28.46 -27.96 -21.04
N ALA A 552 28.64 -29.02 -21.82
CA ALA A 552 29.59 -29.06 -22.94
C ALA A 552 29.10 -28.26 -24.16
N ASP A 553 27.79 -28.28 -24.45
CA ASP A 553 27.18 -27.56 -25.58
C ASP A 553 27.04 -26.05 -25.32
N LEU A 554 26.87 -25.62 -24.05
CA LEU A 554 26.81 -24.21 -23.66
C LEU A 554 28.13 -23.44 -23.92
N LYS A 555 29.26 -24.16 -23.98
CA LYS A 555 30.57 -23.59 -24.33
C LYS A 555 30.81 -23.48 -25.85
N SER A 556 29.91 -24.03 -26.67
CA SER A 556 30.01 -23.96 -28.13
C SER A 556 29.54 -22.60 -28.65
N SER A 557 30.39 -21.91 -29.41
CA SER A 557 30.08 -20.64 -30.09
C SER A 557 28.89 -20.74 -31.06
N THR A 558 28.60 -21.96 -31.55
CA THR A 558 27.53 -22.23 -32.51
C THR A 558 26.14 -22.19 -31.89
N PHE A 559 26.01 -22.48 -30.59
CA PHE A 559 24.74 -22.37 -29.86
C PHE A 559 24.33 -20.89 -29.70
N TRP A 560 25.28 -20.03 -29.34
CA TRP A 560 25.06 -18.60 -29.15
C TRP A 560 24.65 -17.88 -30.42
N LEU A 561 25.26 -18.21 -31.55
CA LEU A 561 24.86 -17.71 -32.87
C LEU A 561 23.40 -18.06 -33.22
N ARG A 562 22.90 -19.23 -32.80
CA ARG A 562 21.51 -19.63 -33.06
C ARG A 562 20.52 -18.96 -32.11
N ALA A 563 20.88 -18.79 -30.84
CA ALA A 563 20.05 -18.14 -29.83
C ALA A 563 19.90 -16.62 -30.09
N SER A 564 20.97 -15.94 -30.48
CA SER A 564 20.95 -14.50 -30.81
C SER A 564 20.18 -14.22 -32.09
N VAL A 565 20.38 -15.01 -33.16
CA VAL A 565 19.65 -14.86 -34.42
C VAL A 565 18.14 -15.08 -34.23
N GLY A 566 17.73 -16.04 -33.40
CA GLY A 566 16.32 -16.27 -33.10
C GLY A 566 15.64 -15.08 -32.40
N ALA A 567 16.33 -14.44 -31.45
CA ALA A 567 15.82 -13.25 -30.75
C ALA A 567 15.73 -12.03 -31.68
N SER A 568 16.75 -11.78 -32.51
CA SER A 568 16.77 -10.66 -33.45
C SER A 568 15.70 -10.78 -34.54
N VAL A 569 15.45 -11.99 -35.06
CA VAL A 569 14.40 -12.22 -36.08
C VAL A 569 13.01 -11.99 -35.49
N CYS A 570 12.75 -12.40 -34.24
CA CYS A 570 11.47 -12.14 -33.57
C CYS A 570 11.23 -10.65 -33.30
N ALA A 571 12.26 -9.92 -32.87
CA ALA A 571 12.17 -8.47 -32.66
C ALA A 571 11.91 -7.72 -33.98
N MET A 572 12.58 -8.12 -35.06
CA MET A 572 12.37 -7.56 -36.40
C MET A 572 10.96 -7.83 -36.93
N LEU A 573 10.44 -9.05 -36.74
CA LEU A 573 9.08 -9.41 -37.14
C LEU A 573 8.03 -8.67 -36.30
N GLY A 574 8.23 -8.55 -34.97
CA GLY A 574 7.36 -7.78 -34.10
C GLY A 574 7.33 -6.30 -34.45
N PHE A 575 8.49 -5.70 -34.75
CA PHE A 575 8.58 -4.31 -35.20
C PHE A 575 7.95 -4.08 -36.59
N ALA A 576 8.13 -5.03 -37.51
CA ALA A 576 7.49 -4.98 -38.83
C ALA A 576 5.96 -5.09 -38.72
N MET A 577 5.45 -5.97 -37.85
CA MET A 577 4.02 -6.16 -37.61
C MET A 577 3.41 -4.94 -36.91
N TYR A 578 4.12 -4.35 -35.94
CA TYR A 578 3.75 -3.08 -35.30
C TYR A 578 3.67 -1.93 -36.31
N ARG A 579 4.64 -1.81 -37.23
CA ARG A 579 4.60 -0.81 -38.32
C ARG A 579 3.47 -1.06 -39.32
N LEU A 580 3.12 -2.32 -39.59
CA LEU A 580 2.00 -2.67 -40.47
C LEU A 580 0.65 -2.32 -39.84
N LEU A 581 0.49 -2.55 -38.53
CA LEU A 581 -0.72 -2.20 -37.78
C LEU A 581 -0.90 -0.69 -37.60
N LEU A 582 0.18 0.07 -37.45
CA LEU A 582 0.14 1.54 -37.42
C LEU A 582 -0.16 2.18 -38.78
N LYS A 583 0.05 1.46 -39.89
CA LYS A 583 -0.28 1.94 -41.24
C LYS A 583 -1.73 1.70 -41.65
N SER A 584 -2.50 0.95 -40.86
CA SER A 584 -3.91 0.65 -41.15
C SER A 584 -4.90 1.35 -40.20
N ARG A 585 -4.49 2.42 -39.51
CA ARG A 585 -5.37 3.28 -38.70
C ARG A 585 -5.37 4.70 -39.22
#